data_AF-A0A8K0UBR4-F1
#
_entry.id   AF-A0A8K0UBR4-F1
#
_cell.length_a   1.000
_cell.length_b   1.000
_cell.length_c   1.000
_cell.angle_alpha   90.00
_cell.angle_beta   90.00
_cell.angle_gamma   90.00
#
_symmetry.space_group_name_H-M   'P 1'
#
loop_
_entity.id
_entity.type
_entity.pdbx_description
1 polymer ?
#
loop_
_entity_poly.entity_id
_entity_poly.type
_entity_poly.pdbx_seq_one_letter_code
_entity_poly.pdbx_strand_id
1 'polypeptide(L)'
;MDDLLIECPIHLDTVSIKDVLVFKCGHGFCASCLDAHFSSHMRMAGTTCPTCRKPVKRKDAFPIFLAPARPLTQARLASSPPPIASSRAGSPQVDIDLTLSDAEDVVSIASFKAKTRSLVLEIRSLTTRLRAAQNRVQSVETSHLQLQAEHDALRKSHTDTGLVLLAIQEEHARLKEAEIRKEAEVRSLRDQCEMLEKRRTKEAEISAHAWEENEKMNEEVKKMRAESQKAMKAKTQAEKDAAHWKESANYFEKCVQKYKGKVPNMVSVTFSSANLSTLTS
;
A
#
# COMPACT_ATOMS: atom_id res chain seq x y z
N MET A 1 -20.78 47.56 -19.76
CA MET A 1 -21.27 46.16 -19.75
C MET A 1 -20.54 45.51 -18.61
N ASP A 2 -21.27 45.08 -17.58
CA ASP A 2 -20.63 44.49 -16.40
C ASP A 2 -20.00 43.16 -16.82
N ASP A 3 -18.68 43.03 -16.64
CA ASP A 3 -17.99 41.77 -16.88
C ASP A 3 -18.50 40.77 -15.86
N LEU A 4 -19.15 39.70 -16.34
CA LEU A 4 -19.63 38.62 -15.48
C LEU A 4 -18.42 37.93 -14.86
N LEU A 5 -18.35 38.00 -13.52
CA LEU A 5 -17.32 37.34 -12.73
C LEU A 5 -17.84 35.98 -12.25
N ILE A 6 -16.97 34.97 -12.31
CA ILE A 6 -17.24 33.62 -11.82
C ILE A 6 -16.06 33.12 -10.99
N GLU A 7 -16.33 32.36 -9.95
CA GLU A 7 -15.30 31.76 -9.10
C GLU A 7 -14.67 30.53 -9.77
N CYS A 8 -13.33 30.49 -9.83
CA CYS A 8 -12.62 29.34 -10.38
C CYS A 8 -12.47 28.21 -9.35
N PRO A 9 -12.87 26.96 -9.64
CA PRO A 9 -12.82 25.87 -8.64
C PRO A 9 -11.41 25.41 -8.21
N ILE A 10 -10.34 25.88 -8.86
CA ILE A 10 -8.95 25.49 -8.54
C ILE A 10 -8.31 26.45 -7.55
N HIS A 11 -8.43 27.75 -7.79
CA HIS A 11 -7.79 28.79 -6.95
C HIS A 11 -8.77 29.61 -6.11
N LEU A 12 -10.09 29.44 -6.34
CA LEU A 12 -11.18 30.07 -5.59
C LEU A 12 -11.26 31.60 -5.69
N ASP A 13 -10.59 32.23 -6.65
CA ASP A 13 -10.77 33.66 -6.94
C ASP A 13 -11.78 33.90 -8.06
N THR A 14 -12.36 35.10 -8.05
CA THR A 14 -13.25 35.59 -9.11
C THR A 14 -12.45 35.93 -10.36
N VAL A 15 -12.82 35.32 -11.48
CA VAL A 15 -12.22 35.56 -12.81
C VAL A 15 -13.28 36.03 -13.80
N SER A 16 -12.85 36.76 -14.83
CA SER A 16 -13.73 37.14 -15.93
C SER A 16 -14.19 35.89 -16.66
N ILE A 17 -15.49 35.79 -16.97
CA ILE A 17 -16.06 34.65 -17.71
C ILE A 17 -15.38 34.42 -19.07
N LYS A 18 -14.77 35.46 -19.65
CA LYS A 18 -14.02 35.39 -20.91
C LYS A 18 -12.74 34.54 -20.79
N ASP A 19 -12.18 34.46 -19.59
CA ASP A 19 -10.95 33.74 -19.28
C ASP A 19 -11.21 32.30 -18.80
N VAL A 20 -12.48 31.88 -18.76
CA VAL A 20 -12.90 30.55 -18.32
C VAL A 20 -13.06 29.63 -19.52
N LEU A 21 -12.34 28.51 -19.48
CA LEU A 21 -12.45 27.43 -20.45
C LEU A 21 -13.23 26.27 -19.83
N VAL A 22 -14.18 25.73 -20.57
CA VAL A 22 -15.02 24.59 -20.17
C VAL A 22 -14.64 23.36 -20.99
N PHE A 23 -14.67 22.20 -20.34
CA PHE A 23 -14.53 20.91 -21.01
C PHE A 23 -15.88 20.27 -21.33
N LYS A 24 -15.87 19.25 -22.19
CA LYS A 24 -17.05 18.42 -22.50
C LYS A 24 -17.72 17.79 -21.27
N CYS A 25 -17.01 17.70 -20.14
CA CYS A 25 -17.59 17.23 -18.88
C CYS A 25 -18.42 18.28 -18.13
N GLY A 26 -18.51 19.52 -18.62
CA GLY A 26 -19.29 20.62 -18.06
C GLY A 26 -18.57 21.49 -17.02
N HIS A 27 -17.35 21.12 -16.59
CA HIS A 27 -16.59 21.89 -15.62
C HIS A 27 -15.70 22.94 -16.29
N GLY A 28 -15.70 24.15 -15.73
CA GLY A 28 -14.95 25.30 -16.21
C GLY A 28 -13.88 25.76 -15.23
N PHE A 29 -12.76 26.25 -15.76
CA PHE A 29 -11.62 26.74 -14.99
C PHE A 29 -10.97 27.91 -15.73
N CYS A 30 -10.29 28.80 -15.01
CA CYS A 30 -9.53 29.87 -15.64
C CYS A 30 -8.35 29.31 -16.46
N ALA A 31 -7.95 30.03 -17.52
CA ALA A 31 -6.88 29.61 -18.41
C ALA A 31 -5.55 29.33 -17.68
N SER A 32 -5.17 30.17 -16.72
CA SER A 32 -3.92 30.04 -15.96
C SER A 32 -3.84 28.74 -15.16
N CYS A 33 -4.93 28.38 -14.47
CA CYS A 33 -4.97 27.14 -13.69
C CYS A 33 -5.01 25.89 -14.56
N LEU A 34 -5.63 25.95 -15.74
CA LEU A 34 -5.55 24.87 -16.70
C LEU A 34 -4.14 24.69 -17.24
N ASP A 35 -3.45 25.78 -17.54
CA ASP A 35 -2.07 25.71 -18.01
C ASP A 35 -1.13 25.08 -16.97
N ALA A 36 -1.28 25.46 -15.71
CA ALA A 36 -0.55 24.85 -14.59
C ALA A 36 -0.89 23.34 -14.43
N HIS A 37 -2.17 22.99 -14.55
CA HIS A 37 -2.63 21.60 -14.47
C HIS A 37 -2.07 20.72 -15.60
N PHE A 38 -2.10 21.20 -16.85
CA PHE A 38 -1.53 20.45 -17.97
C PHE A 38 0.00 20.38 -17.91
N SER A 39 0.67 21.43 -17.41
CA SER A 39 2.14 21.48 -17.31
C SER A 39 2.68 20.55 -16.22
N SER A 40 1.99 20.45 -15.09
CA SER A 40 2.38 19.55 -13.99
C SER A 40 2.17 18.06 -14.33
N HIS A 41 1.18 17.75 -15.16
CA HIS A 41 0.80 16.37 -15.49
C HIS A 41 1.37 15.82 -16.81
N MET A 42 2.25 16.54 -17.52
CA MET A 42 2.84 16.08 -18.79
C MET A 42 3.61 14.75 -18.71
N ARG A 43 4.02 14.31 -17.52
CA ARG A 43 4.80 13.07 -17.32
C ARG A 43 3.98 11.85 -16.91
N MET A 44 2.69 11.98 -16.60
CA MET A 44 1.86 10.86 -16.15
C MET A 44 0.65 10.65 -17.08
N ALA A 45 0.30 9.39 -17.30
CA ALA A 45 -0.63 8.92 -18.32
C ALA A 45 -2.01 9.63 -18.27
N GLY A 46 -2.17 10.67 -19.09
CA GLY A 46 -3.44 11.36 -19.35
C GLY A 46 -3.83 12.41 -18.30
N THR A 47 -4.15 13.62 -18.78
CA THR A 47 -4.69 14.67 -17.91
C THR A 47 -6.18 14.40 -17.63
N THR A 48 -6.59 14.55 -16.37
CA THR A 48 -7.98 14.38 -15.94
C THR A 48 -8.57 15.71 -15.47
N CYS A 49 -9.88 15.87 -15.58
CA CYS A 49 -10.59 17.05 -15.07
C CYS A 49 -10.39 17.16 -13.54
N PRO A 50 -9.95 18.31 -13.00
CA PRO A 50 -9.76 18.49 -11.55
C PRO A 50 -11.00 18.20 -10.70
N THR A 51 -12.20 18.46 -11.24
CA THR A 51 -13.46 18.27 -10.50
C THR A 51 -14.00 16.84 -10.60
N CYS A 52 -14.13 16.28 -11.82
CA CYS A 52 -14.81 14.99 -12.02
C CYS A 52 -13.89 13.83 -12.42
N ARG A 53 -12.57 14.08 -12.53
CA ARG A 53 -11.53 13.11 -12.89
C ARG A 53 -11.73 12.39 -14.24
N LYS A 54 -12.70 12.80 -15.05
CA LYS A 54 -12.87 12.30 -16.42
C LYS A 54 -11.66 12.70 -17.27
N PRO A 55 -11.19 11.84 -18.20
CA PRO A 55 -10.05 12.15 -19.06
C PRO A 55 -10.39 13.35 -19.96
N VAL A 56 -9.51 14.34 -20.00
CA VAL A 56 -9.67 15.56 -20.79
C VAL A 56 -8.39 15.85 -21.57
N LYS A 57 -8.52 16.45 -22.76
CA LYS A 57 -7.37 16.93 -23.54
C LYS A 57 -7.44 18.44 -23.62
N ARG A 58 -6.28 19.10 -23.66
CA ARG A 58 -6.18 20.56 -23.78
C ARG A 58 -6.98 21.12 -24.97
N LYS A 59 -6.98 20.39 -26.09
CA LYS A 59 -7.75 20.74 -27.30
C LYS A 59 -9.28 20.61 -27.17
N ASP A 60 -9.77 19.95 -26.11
CA ASP A 60 -11.20 19.81 -25.84
C ASP A 60 -11.74 20.94 -24.94
N ALA A 61 -10.88 21.87 -24.51
CA ALA A 61 -11.26 23.07 -23.77
C ALA A 61 -11.79 24.14 -24.74
N PHE A 62 -12.94 24.74 -24.44
CA PHE A 62 -13.52 25.80 -25.25
C PHE A 62 -13.95 26.97 -24.35
N PRO A 63 -13.77 28.23 -24.81
CA PRO A 63 -14.25 29.40 -24.06
C PRO A 63 -15.78 29.41 -24.00
N ILE A 64 -16.33 29.85 -22.87
CA ILE A 64 -17.77 30.06 -22.74
C ILE A 64 -18.13 31.34 -23.51
N PHE A 65 -18.63 31.17 -24.73
CA PHE A 65 -19.32 32.26 -25.43
C PHE A 65 -20.74 32.35 -24.91
N LEU A 66 -20.96 33.15 -23.87
CA LEU A 66 -22.29 33.68 -23.62
C LEU A 66 -22.58 34.64 -24.78
N ALA A 67 -23.35 34.17 -25.78
CA ALA A 67 -23.93 35.08 -26.74
C ALA A 67 -24.64 36.18 -25.93
N PRO A 68 -24.30 37.47 -26.12
CA PRO A 68 -25.05 38.54 -25.48
C PRO A 68 -26.51 38.27 -25.82
N ALA A 69 -27.34 38.03 -24.81
CA ALA A 69 -28.76 37.85 -25.03
C ALA A 69 -29.18 39.02 -25.91
N ARG A 70 -29.58 38.74 -27.16
CA ARG A 70 -30.15 39.78 -28.02
C ARG A 70 -31.19 40.47 -27.13
N PRO A 71 -31.12 41.80 -26.92
CA PRO A 71 -32.15 42.49 -26.18
C PRO A 71 -33.47 42.03 -26.77
N LEU A 72 -34.31 41.41 -25.94
CA LEU A 72 -35.61 40.90 -26.34
C LEU A 72 -36.56 42.10 -26.53
N THR A 73 -36.14 43.09 -27.30
CA THR A 73 -37.03 44.10 -27.85
C THR A 73 -37.83 43.43 -28.94
N GLN A 74 -39.04 43.05 -28.53
CA GLN A 74 -40.26 42.98 -29.34
C GLN A 74 -40.67 41.59 -29.88
N ALA A 75 -41.43 40.86 -29.06
CA ALA A 75 -42.81 40.51 -29.38
C ALA A 75 -43.58 40.15 -28.09
N ARG A 76 -44.62 40.94 -27.80
CA ARG A 76 -45.67 40.59 -26.83
C ARG A 76 -46.41 39.35 -27.33
N LEU A 77 -46.92 38.51 -26.43
CA LEU A 77 -48.35 38.19 -26.34
C LEU A 77 -48.69 37.37 -25.07
N ALA A 78 -49.61 37.95 -24.29
CA ALA A 78 -50.67 37.36 -23.47
C ALA A 78 -50.36 36.13 -22.60
N SER A 79 -50.15 36.34 -21.29
CA SER A 79 -50.86 35.65 -20.19
C SER A 79 -50.19 35.90 -18.84
N SER A 80 -50.20 37.13 -18.34
CA SER A 80 -49.92 37.38 -16.92
C SER A 80 -50.75 38.56 -16.40
N PRO A 81 -51.39 38.46 -15.22
CA PRO A 81 -52.22 39.51 -14.66
C PRO A 81 -51.37 40.74 -14.29
N PRO A 82 -51.96 41.94 -14.21
CA PRO A 82 -51.22 43.17 -14.02
C PRO A 82 -50.60 43.25 -12.61
N PRO A 83 -49.46 43.94 -12.45
CA PRO A 83 -49.03 44.40 -11.14
C PRO A 83 -50.06 45.41 -10.62
N ILE A 84 -50.57 45.15 -9.42
CA ILE A 84 -51.46 46.08 -8.72
C ILE A 84 -50.71 47.40 -8.55
N ALA A 85 -51.22 48.43 -9.23
CA ALA A 85 -50.75 49.79 -9.10
C ALA A 85 -50.82 50.22 -7.64
N SER A 86 -49.71 50.72 -7.11
CA SER A 86 -49.69 51.50 -5.88
C SER A 86 -50.34 52.85 -6.15
N SER A 87 -51.67 52.86 -6.17
CA SER A 87 -52.47 54.07 -6.12
C SER A 87 -52.45 54.59 -4.69
N ARG A 88 -51.37 55.30 -4.34
CA ARG A 88 -51.39 56.22 -3.19
C ARG A 88 -52.24 57.42 -3.60
N ALA A 89 -53.55 57.24 -3.52
CA ALA A 89 -54.53 58.31 -3.63
C ALA A 89 -54.31 59.28 -2.46
N GLY A 90 -54.34 60.57 -2.79
CA GLY A 90 -54.23 61.66 -1.84
C GLY A 90 -55.24 61.53 -0.71
N SER A 91 -54.78 61.90 0.47
CA SER A 91 -55.64 62.21 1.61
C SER A 91 -56.58 63.35 1.19
N PRO A 92 -57.92 63.15 1.18
CA PRO A 92 -58.83 64.27 1.10
C PRO A 92 -58.84 64.95 2.47
N GLN A 93 -58.44 66.21 2.48
CA GLN A 93 -58.69 67.15 3.57
C GLN A 93 -60.21 67.32 3.64
N VAL A 94 -60.83 66.72 4.66
CA VAL A 94 -62.26 66.86 4.92
C VAL A 94 -62.43 68.16 5.70
N ASP A 95 -62.75 69.24 5.00
CA ASP A 95 -63.41 70.39 5.62
C ASP A 95 -64.83 69.97 5.98
N ILE A 96 -65.10 69.86 7.28
CA ILE A 96 -66.42 69.60 7.84
C ILE A 96 -67.14 70.95 7.88
N ASP A 97 -67.91 71.25 6.82
CA ASP A 97 -68.87 72.34 6.85
C ASP A 97 -70.15 71.87 7.58
N LEU A 98 -70.37 72.43 8.77
CA LEU A 98 -71.53 72.21 9.64
C LEU A 98 -72.66 73.17 9.23
N THR A 99 -73.28 72.94 8.08
CA THR A 99 -74.54 73.62 7.74
C THR A 99 -75.72 72.65 7.87
N LEU A 100 -76.48 72.88 8.95
CA LEU A 100 -77.70 72.19 9.35
C LEU A 100 -78.76 72.25 8.22
N SER A 101 -79.22 71.09 7.75
CA SER A 101 -80.43 70.97 6.92
C SER A 101 -81.22 69.72 7.33
N ASP A 102 -82.25 69.96 8.14
CA ASP A 102 -83.08 68.98 8.88
C ASP A 102 -84.09 68.19 8.01
N ALA A 103 -83.72 67.73 6.81
CA ALA A 103 -84.66 66.93 5.99
C ALA A 103 -84.09 65.80 5.10
N GLU A 104 -82.77 65.57 5.06
CA GLU A 104 -82.13 64.50 4.26
C GLU A 104 -81.60 63.32 5.11
N ASP A 105 -81.95 63.29 6.41
CA ASP A 105 -81.26 62.50 7.44
C ASP A 105 -81.54 60.97 7.41
N VAL A 106 -82.58 60.52 6.71
CA VAL A 106 -83.00 59.11 6.75
C VAL A 106 -82.18 58.22 5.80
N VAL A 107 -81.71 58.76 4.67
CA VAL A 107 -80.92 58.00 3.66
C VAL A 107 -79.47 57.78 4.13
N SER A 108 -78.91 58.73 4.89
CA SER A 108 -77.54 58.65 5.45
C SER A 108 -77.39 57.53 6.49
N ILE A 109 -78.42 57.26 7.29
CA ILE A 109 -78.38 56.22 8.33
C ILE A 109 -78.32 54.80 7.72
N ALA A 110 -79.03 54.56 6.61
CA ALA A 110 -79.02 53.26 5.94
C ALA A 110 -77.65 52.93 5.32
N SER A 111 -77.03 53.90 4.65
CA SER A 111 -75.68 53.78 4.09
C SER A 111 -74.64 53.51 5.19
N PHE A 112 -74.72 54.23 6.30
CA PHE A 112 -73.83 54.01 7.44
C PHE A 112 -73.97 52.59 8.01
N LYS A 113 -75.20 52.12 8.24
CA LYS A 113 -75.46 50.75 8.73
C LYS A 113 -74.91 49.68 7.78
N ALA A 114 -75.02 49.86 6.47
CA ALA A 114 -74.44 48.95 5.48
C ALA A 114 -72.91 48.92 5.54
N LYS A 115 -72.26 50.09 5.63
CA LYS A 115 -70.81 50.20 5.81
C LYS A 115 -70.35 49.55 7.12
N THR A 116 -71.05 49.79 8.24
CA THR A 116 -70.74 49.15 9.52
C THR A 116 -70.82 47.64 9.42
N ARG A 117 -71.85 47.08 8.78
CA ARG A 117 -71.96 45.63 8.54
C ARG A 117 -70.80 45.10 7.69
N SER A 118 -70.43 45.81 6.63
CA SER A 118 -69.29 45.46 5.78
C SER A 118 -67.99 45.43 6.57
N LEU A 119 -67.70 46.46 7.36
CA LEU A 119 -66.51 46.54 8.21
C LEU A 119 -66.48 45.43 9.26
N VAL A 120 -67.61 45.09 9.88
CA VAL A 120 -67.69 43.96 10.83
C VAL A 120 -67.36 42.63 10.16
N LEU A 121 -67.84 42.39 8.93
CA LEU A 121 -67.49 41.20 8.16
C LEU A 121 -66.01 41.17 7.78
N GLU A 122 -65.44 42.32 7.40
CA GLU A 122 -64.03 42.46 7.10
C GLU A 122 -63.16 42.19 8.33
N ILE A 123 -63.50 42.78 9.49
CA ILE A 123 -62.83 42.51 10.78
C ILE A 123 -62.87 41.01 11.06
N ARG A 124 -64.03 40.35 10.94
CA ARG A 124 -64.15 38.91 11.17
C ARG A 124 -63.28 38.08 10.21
N SER A 125 -63.20 38.48 8.94
CA SER A 125 -62.34 37.85 7.95
C SER A 125 -60.86 38.02 8.30
N LEU A 126 -60.44 39.24 8.66
CA LEU A 126 -59.07 39.54 9.08
C LEU A 126 -58.69 38.80 10.36
N THR A 127 -59.58 38.72 11.36
CA THR A 127 -59.35 37.92 12.58
C THR A 127 -59.14 36.45 12.24
N THR A 128 -59.93 35.89 11.31
CA THR A 128 -59.79 34.49 10.88
C THR A 128 -58.45 34.27 10.17
N ARG A 129 -58.05 35.19 9.29
CA ARG A 129 -56.76 35.16 8.58
C ARG A 129 -55.58 35.29 9.54
N LEU A 130 -55.68 36.17 10.54
CA LEU A 130 -54.64 36.36 11.56
C LEU A 130 -54.47 35.08 12.39
N ARG A 131 -55.56 34.47 12.85
CA ARG A 131 -55.51 33.19 13.58
C ARG A 131 -54.91 32.08 12.74
N ALA A 132 -55.30 31.97 11.46
CA ALA A 132 -54.72 31.00 10.55
C ALA A 132 -53.22 31.25 10.33
N ALA A 133 -52.79 32.51 10.23
CA ALA A 133 -51.37 32.86 10.14
C ALA A 133 -50.61 32.51 11.42
N GLN A 134 -51.17 32.77 12.60
CA GLN A 134 -50.57 32.40 13.88
C GLN A 134 -50.39 30.89 14.02
N ASN A 135 -51.40 30.10 13.65
CA ASN A 135 -51.30 28.64 13.66
C ASN A 135 -50.21 28.14 12.70
N ARG A 136 -50.05 28.77 11.53
CA ARG A 136 -48.96 28.44 10.59
C ARG A 136 -47.59 28.77 11.18
N VAL A 137 -47.43 29.93 11.83
CA VAL A 137 -46.17 30.30 12.48
C VAL A 137 -45.82 29.29 13.56
N GLN A 138 -46.77 28.93 14.44
CA GLN A 138 -46.55 27.90 15.46
C GLN A 138 -46.16 26.55 14.85
N SER A 139 -46.82 26.13 13.77
CA SER A 139 -46.47 24.88 13.06
C SER A 139 -45.08 24.92 12.43
N VAL A 140 -44.64 26.08 11.94
CA VAL A 140 -43.28 26.26 11.41
C VAL A 140 -42.25 26.24 12.54
N GLU A 141 -42.54 26.90 13.67
CA GLU A 141 -41.67 26.90 14.86
C GLU A 141 -41.47 25.48 15.41
N THR A 142 -42.53 24.68 15.51
CA THR A 142 -42.41 23.27 15.94
C THR A 142 -41.58 22.45 14.95
N SER A 143 -41.76 22.67 13.64
CA SER A 143 -40.99 21.99 12.61
C SER A 143 -39.51 22.41 12.65
N HIS A 144 -39.22 23.68 12.91
CA HIS A 144 -37.85 24.19 13.06
C HIS A 144 -37.14 23.55 14.25
N LEU A 145 -37.81 23.48 15.41
CA LEU A 145 -37.24 22.82 16.59
C LEU A 145 -36.97 21.32 16.36
N GLN A 146 -37.87 20.64 15.64
CA GLN A 146 -37.65 19.24 15.26
C GLN A 146 -36.43 19.08 14.34
N LEU A 147 -36.34 19.88 13.27
CA LEU A 147 -35.19 19.85 12.36
C LEU A 147 -33.87 20.18 13.07
N GLN A 148 -33.91 21.10 14.04
CA GLN A 148 -32.73 21.42 14.85
C GLN A 148 -32.29 20.22 15.70
N ALA A 149 -33.24 19.54 16.35
CA ALA A 149 -32.93 18.33 17.12
C ALA A 149 -32.38 17.19 16.23
N GLU A 150 -32.95 17.01 15.03
CA GLU A 150 -32.46 16.02 14.05
C GLU A 150 -31.06 16.37 13.55
N HIS A 151 -30.79 17.66 13.27
CA HIS A 151 -29.46 18.13 12.87
C HIS A 151 -28.41 17.88 13.97
N ASP A 152 -28.74 18.18 15.23
CA ASP A 152 -27.83 17.94 16.36
C ASP A 152 -27.59 16.44 16.59
N ALA A 153 -28.62 15.60 16.42
CA ALA A 153 -28.50 14.15 16.47
C ALA A 153 -27.58 13.62 15.35
N LEU A 154 -27.73 14.13 14.12
CA LEU A 154 -26.87 13.76 12.99
C LEU A 154 -25.43 14.21 13.21
N ARG A 155 -25.22 15.42 13.75
CA ARG A 155 -23.87 15.92 14.08
C ARG A 155 -23.19 15.03 15.11
N LYS A 156 -23.92 14.57 16.14
CA LYS A 156 -23.41 13.62 17.13
C LYS A 156 -23.07 12.26 16.51
N SER A 157 -23.96 11.73 15.68
CA SER A 157 -23.70 10.46 14.97
C SER A 157 -22.46 10.55 14.07
N HIS A 158 -22.26 11.70 13.40
CA HIS A 158 -21.07 11.95 12.60
C HIS A 158 -19.80 11.99 13.46
N THR A 159 -19.82 12.65 14.63
CA THR A 159 -18.65 12.65 15.54
C THR A 159 -18.34 11.25 16.05
N ASP A 160 -19.36 10.48 16.43
CA ASP A 160 -19.19 9.11 16.92
C ASP A 160 -18.60 8.21 15.83
N THR A 161 -19.10 8.32 14.60
CA THR A 161 -18.55 7.60 13.44
C THR A 161 -17.11 8.01 13.15
N GLY A 162 -16.78 9.30 13.28
CA GLY A 162 -15.42 9.80 13.13
C GLY A 162 -14.44 9.17 14.13
N LEU A 163 -14.85 9.02 15.40
CA LEU A 163 -14.05 8.36 16.43
C LEU A 163 -13.83 6.87 16.12
N VAL A 164 -14.86 6.16 15.64
CA VAL A 164 -14.72 4.76 15.23
C VAL A 164 -13.75 4.61 14.05
N LEU A 165 -13.82 5.50 13.07
CA LEU A 165 -12.89 5.49 11.93
C LEU A 165 -11.44 5.73 12.37
N LEU A 166 -11.19 6.64 13.31
CA LEU A 166 -9.86 6.86 13.88
C LEU A 166 -9.34 5.60 14.59
N ALA A 167 -10.17 4.95 15.41
CA ALA A 167 -9.79 3.71 16.09
C ALA A 167 -9.44 2.58 15.10
N ILE A 168 -10.22 2.45 14.01
CA ILE A 168 -9.92 1.48 12.94
C ILE A 168 -8.59 1.81 12.24
N GLN A 169 -8.31 3.09 11.99
CA GLN A 169 -7.04 3.52 11.39
C GLN A 169 -5.83 3.21 12.28
N GLU A 170 -5.95 3.45 13.58
CA GLU A 170 -4.91 3.10 14.56
C GLU A 170 -4.66 1.59 14.60
N GLU A 171 -5.71 0.78 14.64
CA GLU A 171 -5.56 -0.68 14.64
C GLU A 171 -4.96 -1.19 13.33
N HIS A 172 -5.37 -0.63 12.19
CA HIS A 172 -4.76 -0.94 10.89
C HIS A 172 -3.26 -0.60 10.87
N ALA A 173 -2.86 0.54 11.44
CA ALA A 173 -1.45 0.90 11.57
C ALA A 173 -0.68 -0.11 12.45
N ARG A 174 -1.26 -0.52 13.59
CA ARG A 174 -0.66 -1.53 14.47
C ARG A 174 -0.49 -2.89 13.79
N LEU A 175 -1.49 -3.33 13.04
CA LEU A 175 -1.43 -4.59 12.28
C LEU A 175 -0.36 -4.53 11.19
N LYS A 176 -0.25 -3.40 10.48
CA LYS A 176 0.78 -3.20 9.46
C LYS A 176 2.20 -3.25 10.05
N GLU A 177 2.42 -2.66 11.22
CA GLU A 177 3.71 -2.78 11.90
C GLU A 177 4.00 -4.22 12.37
N ALA A 178 2.97 -4.93 12.83
CA ALA A 178 3.11 -6.34 13.22
C ALA A 178 3.47 -7.23 12.02
N GLU A 179 2.85 -6.98 10.86
CA GLU A 179 3.17 -7.65 9.60
C GLU A 179 4.64 -7.41 9.20
N ILE A 180 5.10 -6.16 9.19
CA ILE A 180 6.51 -5.82 8.90
C ILE A 180 7.47 -6.54 9.84
N ARG A 181 7.16 -6.61 11.15
CA ARG A 181 7.97 -7.37 12.12
C ARG A 181 8.02 -8.85 11.79
N LYS A 182 6.88 -9.45 11.41
CA LYS A 182 6.79 -10.87 11.05
C LYS A 182 7.52 -11.17 9.74
N GLU A 183 7.44 -10.29 8.75
CA GLU A 183 8.23 -10.42 7.52
C GLU A 183 9.74 -10.38 7.77
N ALA A 184 10.19 -9.51 8.69
CA ALA A 184 11.59 -9.45 9.10
C ALA A 184 12.05 -10.73 9.81
N GLU A 185 11.20 -11.29 10.69
CA GLU A 185 11.44 -12.57 11.37
C GLU A 185 11.55 -13.73 10.35
N VAL A 186 10.61 -13.82 9.41
CA VAL A 186 10.62 -14.83 8.33
C VAL A 186 11.87 -14.72 7.47
N ARG A 187 12.30 -13.49 7.15
CA ARG A 187 13.54 -13.26 6.40
C ARG A 187 14.76 -13.75 7.17
N SER A 188 14.86 -13.41 8.46
CA SER A 188 15.96 -13.87 9.31
C SER A 188 16.02 -15.39 9.43
N LEU A 189 14.86 -16.05 9.60
CA LEU A 189 14.79 -17.52 9.65
C LEU A 189 15.19 -18.16 8.33
N ARG A 190 14.82 -17.55 7.19
CA ARG A 190 15.25 -18.01 5.87
C ARG A 190 16.77 -17.96 5.73
N ASP A 191 17.39 -16.84 6.12
CA ASP A 191 18.84 -16.68 6.06
C ASP A 191 19.54 -17.70 6.97
N GLN A 192 18.98 -17.98 8.16
CA GLN A 192 19.49 -19.03 9.06
C GLN A 192 19.39 -20.42 8.43
N CYS A 193 18.27 -20.75 7.77
CA CYS A 193 18.11 -22.03 7.08
C CYS A 193 19.15 -22.17 5.95
N GLU A 194 19.34 -21.13 5.14
CA GLU A 194 20.36 -21.14 4.07
C GLU A 194 21.77 -21.34 4.63
N MET A 195 22.11 -20.70 5.76
CA MET A 195 23.40 -20.92 6.43
C MET A 195 23.57 -22.36 6.92
N LEU A 196 22.52 -22.96 7.51
CA LEU A 196 22.56 -24.34 7.99
C LEU A 196 22.68 -25.34 6.83
N GLU A 197 22.00 -25.08 5.72
CA GLU A 197 22.13 -25.90 4.51
C GLU A 197 23.56 -25.89 3.97
N LYS A 198 24.19 -24.70 3.88
CA LYS A 198 25.61 -24.57 3.48
C LYS A 198 26.56 -25.30 4.43
N ARG A 199 26.29 -25.30 5.74
CA ARG A 199 27.08 -26.08 6.70
C ARG A 199 26.91 -27.57 6.47
N ARG A 200 25.67 -28.02 6.30
CA ARG A 200 25.37 -29.44 6.03
C ARG A 200 26.04 -29.94 4.76
N THR A 201 26.05 -29.16 3.67
CA THR A 201 26.74 -29.57 2.43
C THR A 201 28.26 -29.67 2.65
N LYS A 202 28.85 -28.70 3.35
CA LYS A 202 30.28 -28.72 3.67
C LYS A 202 30.67 -29.91 4.57
N GLU A 203 29.84 -30.22 5.57
CA GLU A 203 30.04 -31.40 6.43
C GLU A 203 29.93 -32.71 5.64
N ALA A 204 29.02 -32.79 4.67
CA ALA A 204 28.91 -33.92 3.77
C ALA A 204 30.15 -34.08 2.87
N GLU A 205 30.68 -32.98 2.33
CA GLU A 205 31.94 -32.97 1.56
C GLU A 205 33.13 -33.45 2.40
N ILE A 206 33.27 -32.93 3.62
CA ILE A 206 34.33 -33.35 4.56
C ILE A 206 34.19 -34.85 4.89
N SER A 207 32.96 -35.32 5.12
CA SER A 207 32.70 -36.73 5.42
C SER A 207 33.02 -37.64 4.24
N ALA A 208 32.70 -37.21 3.01
CA ALA A 208 33.04 -37.94 1.79
C ALA A 208 34.56 -38.04 1.61
N HIS A 209 35.29 -36.94 1.78
CA HIS A 209 36.76 -36.94 1.72
C HIS A 209 37.38 -37.85 2.79
N ALA A 210 36.90 -37.77 4.04
CA ALA A 210 37.39 -38.63 5.11
C ALA A 210 37.10 -40.11 4.85
N TRP A 211 35.99 -40.43 4.18
CA TRP A 211 35.68 -41.80 3.78
C TRP A 211 36.65 -42.31 2.70
N GLU A 212 36.93 -41.51 1.67
CA GLU A 212 37.91 -41.83 0.63
C GLU A 212 39.33 -42.03 1.19
N GLU A 213 39.78 -41.16 2.11
CA GLU A 213 41.06 -41.32 2.79
C GLU A 213 41.12 -42.59 3.64
N ASN A 214 40.05 -42.92 4.36
CA ASN A 214 39.96 -44.16 5.12
C ASN A 214 40.00 -45.39 4.21
N GLU A 215 39.35 -45.34 3.05
CA GLU A 215 39.41 -46.42 2.05
C GLU A 215 40.84 -46.61 1.54
N LYS A 216 41.52 -45.51 1.19
CA LYS A 216 42.93 -45.54 0.78
C LYS A 216 43.85 -46.13 1.87
N MET A 217 43.70 -45.66 3.12
CA MET A 217 44.47 -46.20 4.25
C MET A 217 44.18 -47.69 4.48
N ASN A 218 42.94 -48.14 4.31
CA ASN A 218 42.60 -49.56 4.42
C ASN A 218 43.29 -50.40 3.34
N GLU A 219 43.38 -49.91 2.10
CA GLU A 219 44.12 -50.58 1.03
C GLU A 219 45.63 -50.63 1.30
N GLU A 220 46.22 -49.55 1.83
CA GLU A 220 47.63 -49.52 2.25
C GLU A 220 47.89 -50.53 3.39
N VAL A 221 46.99 -50.61 4.38
CA VAL A 221 47.09 -51.60 5.46
C VAL A 221 46.98 -53.03 4.90
N LYS A 222 46.08 -53.29 3.94
CA LYS A 222 46.00 -54.60 3.27
C LYS A 222 47.31 -54.95 2.55
N LYS A 223 47.89 -53.99 1.83
CA LYS A 223 49.18 -54.16 1.14
C LYS A 223 50.31 -54.48 2.13
N MET A 224 50.44 -53.70 3.20
CA MET A 224 51.44 -53.91 4.26
C MET A 224 51.28 -55.27 4.95
N ARG A 225 50.04 -55.72 5.21
CA ARG A 225 49.77 -57.06 5.74
C ARG A 225 50.23 -58.16 4.79
N ALA A 226 49.97 -58.01 3.49
CA ALA A 226 50.40 -58.98 2.48
C ALA A 226 51.93 -59.05 2.36
N GLU A 227 52.62 -57.91 2.39
CA GLU A 227 54.08 -57.82 2.40
C GLU A 227 54.68 -58.44 3.66
N SER A 228 54.13 -58.14 4.84
CA SER A 228 54.53 -58.76 6.10
C SER A 228 54.36 -60.28 6.07
N GLN A 229 53.23 -60.78 5.53
CA GLN A 229 53.00 -62.23 5.39
C GLN A 229 54.01 -62.88 4.44
N LYS A 230 54.37 -62.22 3.33
CA LYS A 230 55.43 -62.69 2.42
C LYS A 230 56.79 -62.73 3.10
N ALA A 231 57.15 -61.69 3.85
CA ALA A 231 58.40 -61.62 4.60
C ALA A 231 58.49 -62.72 5.65
N MET A 232 57.39 -63.01 6.37
CA MET A 232 57.32 -64.12 7.33
C MET A 232 57.53 -65.48 6.65
N LYS A 233 56.90 -65.72 5.50
CA LYS A 233 57.12 -66.97 4.72
C LYS A 233 58.57 -67.09 4.25
N ALA A 234 59.16 -66.00 3.74
CA ALA A 234 60.55 -65.98 3.30
C ALA A 234 61.51 -66.25 4.47
N LYS A 235 61.26 -65.66 5.64
CA LYS A 235 62.03 -65.91 6.86
C LYS A 235 61.96 -67.39 7.26
N THR A 236 60.76 -67.97 7.36
CA THR A 236 60.59 -69.38 7.70
C THR A 236 61.26 -70.30 6.67
N GLN A 237 61.24 -69.94 5.39
CA GLN A 237 61.95 -70.70 4.36
C GLN A 237 63.47 -70.61 4.55
N ALA A 238 64.01 -69.41 4.77
CA ALA A 238 65.44 -69.21 5.04
C ALA A 238 65.91 -69.97 6.29
N GLU A 239 65.09 -70.04 7.34
CA GLU A 239 65.36 -70.84 8.54
C GLU A 239 65.44 -72.34 8.22
N LYS A 240 64.55 -72.87 7.36
CA LYS A 240 64.60 -74.27 6.90
C LYS A 240 65.84 -74.54 6.05
N ASP A 241 66.15 -73.64 5.11
CA ASP A 241 67.32 -73.77 4.24
C ASP A 241 68.60 -73.73 5.08
N ALA A 242 68.71 -72.81 6.05
CA ALA A 242 69.82 -72.73 6.99
C ALA A 242 69.96 -74.00 7.84
N ALA A 243 68.86 -74.58 8.30
CA ALA A 243 68.87 -75.86 9.02
C ALA A 243 69.38 -77.01 8.14
N HIS A 244 68.90 -77.11 6.89
CA HIS A 244 69.36 -78.10 5.92
C HIS A 244 70.87 -77.96 5.61
N TRP A 245 71.36 -76.73 5.42
CA TRP A 245 72.78 -76.46 5.23
C TRP A 245 73.61 -76.86 6.45
N LYS A 246 73.12 -76.59 7.66
CA LYS A 246 73.76 -77.01 8.91
C LYS A 246 73.84 -78.55 9.03
N GLU A 247 72.78 -79.26 8.68
CA GLU A 247 72.77 -80.73 8.63
C GLU A 247 73.77 -81.27 7.60
N SER A 248 73.79 -80.68 6.40
CA SER A 248 74.73 -81.04 5.33
C SER A 248 76.19 -80.79 5.75
N ALA A 249 76.46 -79.67 6.41
CA ALA A 249 77.77 -79.35 6.97
C ALA A 249 78.20 -80.36 8.04
N ASN A 250 77.30 -80.68 8.98
CA ASN A 250 77.55 -81.71 10.01
C ASN A 250 77.82 -83.09 9.38
N TYR A 251 77.09 -83.45 8.32
CA TYR A 251 77.29 -84.69 7.59
C TYR A 251 78.67 -84.71 6.91
N PHE A 252 79.02 -83.63 6.21
CA PHE A 252 80.33 -83.48 5.58
C PHE A 252 81.46 -83.57 6.61
N GLU A 253 81.33 -82.90 7.75
CA GLU A 253 82.31 -82.96 8.84
C GLU A 253 82.50 -84.39 9.37
N LYS A 254 81.41 -85.15 9.56
CA LYS A 254 81.49 -86.58 9.90
C LYS A 254 82.24 -87.39 8.85
N CYS A 255 82.00 -87.14 7.56
CA CYS A 255 82.74 -87.78 6.47
C CYS A 255 84.23 -87.45 6.54
N VAL A 256 84.60 -86.17 6.69
CA VAL A 256 85.99 -85.73 6.82
C VAL A 256 86.69 -86.39 8.00
N GLN A 257 86.04 -86.48 9.16
CA GLN A 257 86.61 -87.17 10.33
C GLN A 257 86.85 -88.67 10.06
N LYS A 258 85.94 -89.33 9.35
CA LYS A 258 86.10 -90.74 8.94
C LYS A 258 87.32 -90.96 8.03
N TYR A 259 87.61 -90.01 7.13
CA TYR A 259 88.78 -90.07 6.26
C TYR A 259 90.09 -89.72 6.99
N LYS A 260 90.07 -88.76 7.93
CA LYS A 260 91.25 -88.44 8.77
C LYS A 260 91.76 -89.65 9.56
N GLY A 261 90.90 -90.61 9.91
CA GLY A 261 91.31 -91.86 10.54
C GLY A 261 92.02 -92.87 9.62
N LYS A 262 92.12 -92.62 8.31
CA LYS A 262 92.67 -93.58 7.32
C LYS A 262 93.86 -93.07 6.49
N VAL A 263 94.23 -91.81 6.60
CA VAL A 263 95.38 -91.25 5.85
C VAL A 263 96.62 -91.26 6.74
N PRO A 264 97.70 -91.97 6.38
CA PRO A 264 98.97 -91.92 7.12
C PRO A 264 99.58 -90.52 7.03
N ASN A 265 100.09 -90.04 8.17
CA ASN A 265 100.85 -88.80 8.37
C ASN A 265 101.70 -88.39 7.14
N MET A 266 101.23 -87.44 6.34
CA MET A 266 102.09 -86.72 5.39
C MET A 266 101.80 -85.21 5.43
N VAL A 267 102.81 -84.51 5.95
CA VAL A 267 103.26 -83.14 5.66
C VAL A 267 102.26 -82.01 5.92
N SER A 268 102.48 -81.33 7.04
CA SER A 268 101.96 -80.01 7.38
C SER A 268 102.55 -78.94 6.46
N VAL A 269 101.75 -78.41 5.52
CA VAL A 269 102.08 -77.20 4.76
C VAL A 269 101.36 -76.02 5.41
N THR A 270 102.16 -75.13 5.99
CA THR A 270 101.73 -73.84 6.56
C THR A 270 101.38 -72.87 5.43
N PHE A 271 100.11 -72.51 5.28
CA PHE A 271 99.68 -71.43 4.39
C PHE A 271 99.52 -70.13 5.18
N SER A 272 100.30 -69.13 4.77
CA SER A 272 100.39 -67.80 5.37
C SER A 272 99.12 -66.98 5.11
N SER A 273 98.57 -66.40 6.17
CA SER A 273 97.36 -65.57 6.15
C SER A 273 97.64 -64.21 5.52
N ALA A 274 97.10 -63.95 4.34
CA ALA A 274 97.13 -62.63 3.71
C ALA A 274 95.74 -61.98 3.76
N ASN A 275 95.69 -60.87 4.49
CA ASN A 275 94.77 -59.74 4.47
C ASN A 275 93.69 -59.74 3.37
N LEU A 276 92.41 -59.72 3.79
CA LEU A 276 91.35 -59.04 3.05
C LEU A 276 90.50 -58.24 4.04
N SER A 277 90.91 -56.99 4.23
CA SER A 277 90.19 -55.93 4.92
C SER A 277 89.84 -54.86 3.88
N THR A 278 88.72 -55.00 3.18
CA THR A 278 88.15 -53.85 2.44
C THR A 278 86.70 -54.09 2.03
N LEU A 279 85.93 -53.01 2.13
CA LEU A 279 84.60 -52.76 1.54
C LEU A 279 83.38 -53.11 2.41
N THR A 280 83.15 -52.25 3.40
CA THR A 280 81.81 -51.85 3.84
C THR A 280 81.60 -50.38 3.47
N SER A 281 80.64 -50.12 2.58
CA SER A 281 79.94 -48.85 2.41
C SER A 281 78.46 -49.14 2.21
#